data_AF-A0A9P7MIA1-F1
#
_entry.id   AF-A0A9P7MIA1-F1
#
_cell.length_a   1.000
_cell.length_b   1.000
_cell.length_c   1.000
_cell.angle_alpha   90.00
_cell.angle_beta   90.00
_cell.angle_gamma   90.00
#
_symmetry.space_group_name_H-M   'P 1'
#
loop_
_entity.id
_entity.type
_entity.pdbx_description
1 polymer ?
#
loop_
_entity_poly.entity_id
_entity_poly.type
_entity_poly.pdbx_seq_one_letter_code
_entity_poly.pdbx_strand_id
1 'polypeptide(L)'
;MATPANPLIRLILWFYNICFQLFPNLKLNRRPHFILNKEKKDIMAPHTYEFNVTMTCGGCSGAIERVLSRMEGIESYDVSLDTQTARVVTGLPYEDVLAKIAKTGKKVNSATADGEARSVEVS
;
A
#
# COMPACT_ATOMS: atom_id res chain seq x y z
N MET A 1 58.52 -3.77 -4.60
CA MET A 1 58.66 -2.96 -3.37
C MET A 1 57.46 -2.02 -3.37
N ALA A 2 56.42 -2.08 -2.53
CA ALA A 2 56.19 -2.72 -1.24
C ALA A 2 54.70 -3.18 -1.13
N THR A 3 54.47 -4.14 -0.24
CA THR A 3 53.21 -4.64 0.35
C THR A 3 52.30 -3.53 0.93
N PRO A 4 51.02 -3.74 1.37
CA PRO A 4 50.33 -5.00 1.74
C PRO A 4 48.93 -5.18 1.07
N ALA A 5 48.47 -6.39 0.76
CA ALA A 5 48.00 -7.42 1.70
C ALA A 5 46.94 -6.88 2.70
N ASN A 6 45.78 -6.47 2.18
CA ASN A 6 44.56 -6.52 2.99
C ASN A 6 43.54 -7.46 2.32
N PRO A 7 43.32 -8.67 2.86
CA PRO A 7 42.36 -9.62 2.30
C PRO A 7 40.92 -9.07 2.32
N LEU A 8 40.62 -8.07 3.14
CA LEU A 8 39.30 -7.42 3.18
C LEU A 8 38.99 -6.57 1.95
N ILE A 9 39.97 -5.89 1.35
CA ILE A 9 39.72 -5.03 0.17
C ILE A 9 39.44 -5.89 -1.08
N ARG A 10 40.10 -7.06 -1.19
CA ARG A 10 39.78 -8.05 -2.24
C ARG A 10 38.41 -8.69 -2.06
N LEU A 11 37.96 -8.90 -0.82
CA LEU A 11 36.62 -9.42 -0.54
C LEU A 11 35.52 -8.39 -0.84
N ILE A 12 35.75 -7.12 -0.50
CA ILE A 12 34.80 -6.03 -0.74
C ILE A 12 34.66 -5.75 -2.25
N LEU A 13 35.76 -5.75 -3.02
CA LEU A 13 35.69 -5.57 -4.47
C LEU A 13 35.08 -6.78 -5.20
N TRP A 14 35.24 -8.00 -4.67
CA TRP A 14 34.53 -9.18 -5.18
C TRP A 14 33.03 -9.10 -4.87
N PHE A 15 32.64 -8.69 -3.66
CA PHE A 15 31.23 -8.46 -3.30
C PHE A 15 30.58 -7.34 -4.12
N TYR A 16 31.27 -6.23 -4.36
CA TYR A 16 30.72 -5.12 -5.16
C TYR A 16 30.55 -5.50 -6.65
N ASN A 17 31.47 -6.31 -7.21
CA ASN A 17 31.38 -6.75 -8.60
C ASN A 17 30.30 -7.83 -8.80
N ILE A 18 30.14 -8.76 -7.83
CA ILE A 18 29.09 -9.78 -7.87
C ILE A 18 27.69 -9.21 -7.59
N CYS A 19 27.58 -8.17 -6.75
CA CYS A 19 26.31 -7.46 -6.55
C CYS A 19 25.87 -6.66 -7.78
N PHE A 20 26.81 -6.06 -8.53
CA PHE A 20 26.46 -5.24 -9.69
C PHE A 20 26.00 -6.06 -10.91
N GLN A 21 26.45 -7.32 -11.04
CA GLN A 21 26.03 -8.20 -12.15
C GLN A 21 24.79 -9.06 -11.88
N LEU A 22 24.28 -9.13 -10.63
CA LEU A 22 23.05 -9.89 -10.34
C LEU A 22 21.75 -9.06 -10.33
N PHE A 23 21.83 -7.72 -10.42
CA PHE A 23 20.63 -6.86 -10.47
C PHE A 23 20.84 -5.56 -11.26
N PRO A 24 20.85 -5.57 -12.61
CA PRO A 24 20.77 -4.33 -13.37
C PRO A 24 19.33 -3.93 -13.74
N ASN A 25 18.35 -4.84 -13.67
CA ASN A 25 16.96 -4.56 -13.98
C ASN A 25 16.07 -5.76 -13.63
N LEU A 26 15.53 -5.82 -12.42
CA LEU A 26 14.38 -6.71 -12.18
C LEU A 26 13.40 -6.05 -11.22
N LYS A 27 12.32 -5.55 -11.81
CA LYS A 27 11.04 -5.33 -11.15
C LYS A 27 10.64 -6.63 -10.45
N LEU A 28 10.90 -6.73 -9.15
CA LEU A 28 10.24 -7.71 -8.30
C LEU A 28 9.55 -6.97 -7.18
N ASN A 29 8.30 -6.66 -7.50
CA ASN A 29 7.16 -6.69 -6.60
C ASN A 29 7.27 -7.94 -5.70
N ARG A 30 8.06 -7.86 -4.63
CA ARG A 30 8.09 -8.88 -3.59
C ARG A 30 6.78 -8.73 -2.82
N ARG A 31 5.76 -9.40 -3.35
CA ARG A 31 4.64 -9.87 -2.53
C ARG A 31 5.22 -10.96 -1.64
N PRO A 32 5.38 -10.77 -0.32
CA PRO A 32 5.47 -11.93 0.54
C PRO A 32 4.14 -12.66 0.38
N HIS A 33 4.20 -13.83 -0.26
CA HIS A 33 3.15 -14.83 -0.23
C HIS A 33 3.07 -15.33 1.21
N PHE A 34 2.39 -14.55 2.05
CA PHE A 34 2.03 -14.95 3.39
C PHE A 34 0.91 -15.98 3.28
N ILE A 35 1.13 -17.06 4.00
CA ILE A 35 0.48 -18.35 3.84
C ILE A 35 -1.05 -18.23 4.02
N LEU A 36 -1.77 -18.92 3.15
CA LEU A 36 -3.20 -19.17 3.21
C LEU A 36 -3.59 -19.83 4.55
N ASN A 37 -4.16 -19.04 5.46
CA ASN A 37 -5.30 -19.47 6.26
C ASN A 37 -6.53 -18.71 5.76
N LYS A 38 -7.00 -19.13 4.58
CA LYS A 38 -8.25 -18.70 3.95
C LYS A 38 -9.42 -19.49 4.55
N GLU A 39 -9.62 -19.40 5.86
CA GLU A 39 -10.78 -19.98 6.55
C GLU A 39 -11.31 -19.03 7.62
N LYS A 40 -11.58 -17.79 7.22
CA LYS A 40 -12.76 -17.07 7.70
C LYS A 40 -13.05 -15.93 6.75
N LYS A 41 -13.98 -16.22 5.85
CA LYS A 41 -14.88 -15.24 5.26
C LYS A 41 -15.71 -14.70 6.42
N ASP A 42 -15.09 -13.94 7.32
CA ASP A 42 -15.79 -13.15 8.30
C ASP A 42 -16.48 -12.06 7.48
N ILE A 43 -17.72 -12.36 7.14
CA ILE A 43 -18.73 -11.32 7.00
C ILE A 43 -18.87 -10.74 8.41
N MET A 44 -17.87 -9.96 8.82
CA MET A 44 -18.00 -9.06 9.95
C MET A 44 -19.07 -8.05 9.56
N ALA A 45 -19.78 -7.50 10.53
CA ALA A 45 -20.72 -6.42 10.28
C ALA A 45 -20.05 -5.37 9.36
N PRO A 46 -20.77 -4.83 8.36
CA PRO A 46 -20.20 -3.88 7.43
C PRO A 46 -19.61 -2.71 8.20
N HIS A 47 -18.31 -2.51 8.09
CA HIS A 47 -17.62 -1.40 8.69
C HIS A 47 -17.72 -0.20 7.76
N THR A 48 -17.93 0.98 8.35
CA THR A 48 -17.88 2.24 7.61
C THR A 48 -16.53 2.89 7.84
N TYR A 49 -15.73 2.93 6.78
CA TYR A 49 -14.46 3.64 6.76
C TYR A 49 -14.63 4.99 6.09
N GLU A 50 -14.03 6.01 6.67
CA GLU A 50 -13.98 7.35 6.08
C GLU A 50 -12.52 7.79 5.98
N PHE A 51 -12.10 8.15 4.78
CA PHE A 51 -10.74 8.59 4.49
C PHE A 51 -10.77 10.04 4.03
N ASN A 52 -10.05 10.91 4.71
CA ASN A 52 -9.77 12.26 4.21
C ASN A 52 -8.58 12.17 3.26
N VAL A 53 -8.82 12.39 1.97
CA VAL A 53 -7.82 12.23 0.91
C VAL A 53 -7.67 13.53 0.15
N THR A 54 -6.42 14.00 -0.01
CA THR A 54 -6.15 15.21 -0.79
C THR A 54 -6.38 14.93 -2.28
N MET A 55 -7.50 15.43 -2.79
CA MET A 55 -7.88 15.35 -4.20
C MET A 55 -7.83 16.75 -4.83
N THR A 56 -7.22 16.87 -6.01
CA THR A 56 -7.01 18.17 -6.68
C THR A 56 -7.91 18.38 -7.90
N CYS A 57 -8.52 17.33 -8.44
CA CYS A 57 -9.43 17.40 -9.59
C CYS A 57 -10.37 16.19 -9.62
N GLY A 58 -11.42 16.24 -10.45
CA GLY A 58 -12.34 15.11 -10.66
C GLY A 58 -11.66 13.84 -11.18
N GLY A 59 -10.50 13.97 -11.84
CA GLY A 59 -9.69 12.81 -12.21
C GLY A 59 -9.07 12.09 -11.00
N CYS A 60 -8.80 12.81 -9.90
CA CYS A 60 -8.28 12.21 -8.67
C CYS A 60 -9.36 11.43 -7.91
N SER A 61 -10.57 11.98 -7.78
CA SER A 61 -11.70 11.26 -7.18
C SER A 61 -12.07 10.03 -8.00
N GLY A 62 -12.18 10.18 -9.33
CA GLY A 62 -12.45 9.06 -10.22
C GLY A 62 -11.37 7.98 -10.20
N ALA A 63 -10.10 8.32 -9.95
CA ALA A 63 -9.05 7.31 -9.78
C ALA A 63 -9.27 6.44 -8.53
N ILE A 64 -9.73 7.04 -7.43
CA ILE A 64 -10.05 6.33 -6.17
C ILE A 64 -11.26 5.42 -6.41
N GLU A 65 -12.34 5.95 -6.99
CA GLU A 65 -13.54 5.17 -7.33
C GLU A 65 -13.23 3.96 -8.23
N ARG A 66 -12.36 4.13 -9.23
CA ARG A 66 -11.92 3.04 -10.12
C ARG A 66 -11.13 1.94 -9.39
N VAL A 67 -10.43 2.27 -8.32
CA VAL A 67 -9.72 1.28 -7.50
C VAL A 67 -10.68 0.58 -6.56
N LEU A 68 -11.57 1.32 -5.90
CA LEU A 68 -12.59 0.78 -5.00
C LEU A 68 -13.57 -0.13 -5.73
N SER A 69 -14.11 0.29 -6.89
CA SER A 69 -15.01 -0.54 -7.71
C SER A 69 -14.40 -1.87 -8.19
N ARG A 70 -13.07 -1.99 -8.20
CA ARG A 70 -12.35 -3.23 -8.55
C ARG A 70 -12.05 -4.11 -7.34
N MET A 71 -12.38 -3.68 -6.13
CA MET A 71 -12.20 -4.47 -4.91
C MET A 71 -13.42 -5.35 -4.68
N GLU A 72 -13.17 -6.65 -4.51
CA GLU A 72 -14.20 -7.61 -4.13
C GLU A 72 -14.47 -7.50 -2.63
N GLY A 73 -15.72 -7.28 -2.22
CA GLY A 73 -16.11 -7.16 -0.81
C GLY A 73 -16.47 -5.75 -0.34
N ILE A 74 -16.47 -4.76 -1.24
CA ILE A 74 -17.08 -3.45 -0.97
C ILE A 74 -18.58 -3.54 -1.22
N GLU A 75 -19.38 -3.10 -0.24
CA GLU A 75 -20.84 -3.04 -0.35
C GLU A 75 -21.27 -1.72 -0.99
N SER A 76 -20.72 -0.60 -0.52
CA SER A 76 -20.95 0.72 -1.10
C SER A 76 -19.75 1.62 -0.90
N TYR A 77 -19.60 2.61 -1.77
CA TYR A 77 -18.59 3.64 -1.65
C TYR A 77 -19.17 4.99 -2.10
N ASP A 78 -18.71 6.05 -1.47
CA ASP A 78 -19.03 7.43 -1.80
C ASP A 78 -17.73 8.24 -1.80
N VAL A 79 -17.44 8.94 -2.88
CA VAL A 79 -16.23 9.75 -3.01
C VAL A 79 -16.65 11.17 -3.37
N SER A 80 -16.30 12.10 -2.51
CA SER A 80 -16.70 13.50 -2.62
C SER A 80 -15.48 14.39 -2.76
N LEU A 81 -15.34 15.06 -3.91
CA LEU A 81 -14.26 16.01 -4.17
C LEU A 81 -14.39 17.27 -3.31
N ASP A 82 -15.62 17.73 -3.09
CA ASP A 82 -15.91 18.97 -2.35
C ASP A 82 -15.51 18.87 -0.87
N THR A 83 -15.77 17.73 -0.24
CA THR A 83 -15.41 17.46 1.16
C THR A 83 -14.03 16.81 1.31
N GLN A 84 -13.38 16.43 0.21
CA GLN A 84 -12.15 15.64 0.20
C GLN A 84 -12.26 14.32 0.97
N THR A 85 -13.45 13.72 0.95
CA THR A 85 -13.77 12.52 1.73
C THR A 85 -14.06 11.34 0.81
N ALA A 86 -13.50 10.18 1.14
CA ALA A 86 -13.84 8.89 0.55
C ALA A 86 -14.42 7.98 1.64
N ARG A 87 -15.72 7.72 1.58
CA ARG A 87 -16.45 6.84 2.50
C ARG A 87 -16.65 5.48 1.85
N VAL A 88 -16.33 4.41 2.56
CA VAL A 88 -16.36 3.04 2.05
C VAL A 88 -17.04 2.16 3.09
N VAL A 89 -18.08 1.44 2.67
CA VAL A 89 -18.75 0.41 3.48
C VAL A 89 -18.31 -0.94 2.99
N THR A 90 -17.63 -1.71 3.84
CA THR A 90 -17.05 -2.99 3.45
C THR A 90 -16.88 -3.91 4.66
N GLY A 91 -16.94 -5.22 4.43
CA GLY A 91 -16.53 -6.24 5.40
C GLY A 91 -15.03 -6.57 5.33
N LEU A 92 -14.26 -5.89 4.48
CA LEU A 92 -12.82 -6.05 4.38
C LEU A 92 -12.09 -5.32 5.51
N PRO A 93 -10.86 -5.75 5.86
CA PRO A 93 -10.09 -5.07 6.88
C PRO A 93 -9.64 -3.66 6.42
N TYR A 94 -9.55 -2.75 7.38
CA TYR A 94 -9.18 -1.35 7.16
C TYR A 94 -7.82 -1.20 6.43
N GLU A 95 -6.82 -2.02 6.77
CA GLU A 95 -5.50 -1.95 6.13
C GLU A 95 -5.53 -2.22 4.62
N ASP A 96 -6.39 -3.13 4.16
CA ASP A 96 -6.50 -3.47 2.75
C ASP A 96 -7.08 -2.31 1.94
N VAL A 97 -8.09 -1.65 2.50
CA VAL A 97 -8.72 -0.47 1.90
C VAL A 97 -7.74 0.70 1.89
N LEU A 98 -7.06 0.95 3.00
CA LEU A 98 -6.05 2.00 3.09
C LEU A 98 -4.91 1.76 2.10
N ALA A 99 -4.38 0.55 2.01
CA ALA A 99 -3.31 0.21 1.08
C ALA A 99 -3.73 0.38 -0.39
N LYS A 100 -5.01 0.13 -0.69
CA LYS A 100 -5.58 0.34 -2.03
C LYS A 100 -5.73 1.81 -2.37
N ILE A 101 -6.21 2.62 -1.43
CA ILE A 101 -6.27 4.08 -1.60
C ILE A 101 -4.84 4.64 -1.73
N ALA A 102 -3.89 4.20 -0.91
CA ALA A 102 -2.50 4.64 -0.97
C ALA A 102 -1.83 4.31 -2.32
N LYS A 103 -2.17 3.18 -2.94
CA LYS A 103 -1.71 2.81 -4.30
C LYS A 103 -2.13 3.80 -5.39
N THR A 104 -3.15 4.63 -5.16
CA THR A 104 -3.50 5.72 -6.07
C THR A 104 -2.51 6.88 -6.04
N GLY A 105 -1.54 6.84 -5.11
CA GLY A 105 -0.53 7.89 -4.92
C GLY A 105 -1.09 9.17 -4.31
N LYS A 106 -2.26 9.10 -3.67
CA LYS A 106 -2.88 10.25 -3.00
C LYS A 106 -2.54 10.25 -1.53
N LYS A 107 -2.37 11.47 -0.99
CA LYS A 107 -2.11 11.67 0.43
C LYS A 107 -3.41 11.51 1.21
N VAL A 108 -3.41 10.57 2.15
CA VAL A 108 -4.48 10.40 3.15
C VAL A 108 -4.08 11.22 4.38
N ASN A 109 -4.90 12.20 4.75
CA ASN A 109 -4.61 13.10 5.88
C ASN A 109 -5.11 12.51 7.20
N SER A 110 -6.29 11.91 7.18
CA SER A 110 -6.90 11.25 8.33
C SER A 110 -7.79 10.12 7.84
N ALA A 111 -8.06 9.17 8.73
CA ALA A 111 -8.99 8.11 8.47
C ALA A 111 -9.69 7.70 9.76
N THR A 112 -10.97 7.37 9.64
CA THR A 112 -11.79 6.88 10.73
C THR A 112 -12.42 5.55 10.34
N ALA A 113 -12.58 4.67 11.33
CA ALA A 113 -13.28 3.40 11.19
C ALA A 113 -14.39 3.34 12.21
N ASP A 114 -15.64 3.27 11.75
CA ASP A 114 -16.84 3.26 12.58
C ASP A 114 -16.91 4.44 13.58
N GLY A 115 -16.36 5.59 13.18
CA GLY A 115 -16.29 6.81 13.99
C GLY A 115 -15.05 6.93 14.89
N GLU A 116 -14.22 5.89 15.01
CA GLU A 116 -12.97 5.93 15.77
C GLU A 116 -11.80 6.34 14.86
N ALA A 117 -10.99 7.31 15.28
CA ALA A 117 -9.81 7.73 14.52
C ALA A 117 -8.76 6.62 14.48
N ARG A 118 -8.28 6.28 13.28
CA ARG A 118 -7.23 5.28 13.07
C ARG A 118 -5.97 5.90 12.52
N SER A 119 -4.83 5.31 12.84
CA SER A 119 -3.55 5.75 12.29
C SER A 119 -3.50 5.47 10.78
N VAL A 120 -2.91 6.42 10.06
CA VAL A 120 -2.65 6.35 8.62
C VAL A 120 -1.20 5.92 8.44
N GLU A 121 -0.90 4.67 8.78
CA GLU A 121 0.44 4.11 8.60
C GLU A 121 0.40 3.17 7.39
N VAL A 122 0.91 3.66 6.26
CA VAL A 122 1.14 2.84 5.06
C VAL A 122 2.64 2.56 5.03
N SER A 123 3.06 1.44 5.61
CA SER A 123 4.45 0.97 5.56
C SER A 123 4.79 0.28 4.25
#